data_AF-A0A2L2X9M9-F1
#
_entry.id   AF-A0A2L2X9M9-F1
#
_cell.length_a   1.000
_cell.length_b   1.000
_cell.length_c   1.000
_cell.angle_alpha   90.00
_cell.angle_beta   90.00
_cell.angle_gamma   90.00
#
_symmetry.space_group_name_H-M   'P 1'
#
loop_
_entity.id
_entity.type
_entity.pdbx_description
1 polymer ?
#
loop_
_entity_poly.entity_id
_entity_poly.type
_entity_poly.pdbx_seq_one_letter_code
_entity_poly.pdbx_strand_id
1 'polypeptide(L)'
;MSRFICDTCGREVLPVDGIVSWTREDKRLGNFKLTHKDTPGNKCQPENNRYRELYTLTLAHGYLEFISYLLERWEDNLVLDDPQTLRKVMGQLNLHIHEKLIMLMED
;
A
#
# COMPACT_ATOMS: atom_id res chain seq x y z
N MET A 1 -14.82 -5.73 8.90
CA MET A 1 -14.36 -5.56 7.51
C MET A 1 -13.76 -4.16 7.37
N SER A 2 -12.51 -4.09 7.80
CA SER A 2 -11.44 -3.20 7.37
C SER A 2 -11.67 -2.75 5.94
N ARG A 3 -11.67 -1.43 5.81
CA ARG A 3 -11.87 -0.73 4.55
C ARG A 3 -10.56 -0.08 4.20
N PHE A 4 -10.13 -0.25 2.96
CA PHE A 4 -9.07 0.59 2.42
C PHE A 4 -9.67 1.92 1.98
N ILE A 5 -9.05 3.02 2.36
CA ILE A 5 -9.52 4.37 2.06
C ILE A 5 -8.55 5.03 1.09
N CYS A 6 -9.07 5.49 -0.04
CA CYS A 6 -8.31 6.17 -1.07
C CYS A 6 -7.77 7.51 -0.54
N ASP A 7 -6.46 7.70 -0.64
CA ASP A 7 -5.78 8.92 -0.21
C ASP A 7 -6.14 10.15 -1.07
N THR A 8 -6.71 9.94 -2.26
CA THR A 8 -7.06 11.01 -3.20
C THR A 8 -8.52 11.43 -3.07
N CYS A 9 -9.47 10.49 -3.11
CA CYS A 9 -10.91 10.82 -3.09
C CYS A 9 -11.61 10.55 -1.74
N GLY A 10 -10.92 9.94 -0.77
CA GLY A 10 -11.48 9.61 0.56
C GLY A 10 -12.50 8.47 0.56
N ARG A 11 -12.76 7.84 -0.58
CA ARG A 11 -13.73 6.73 -0.71
C ARG A 11 -13.06 5.38 -0.52
N GLU A 12 -13.88 4.37 -0.27
CA GLU A 12 -13.43 2.99 -0.13
C GLU A 12 -12.80 2.44 -1.42
N VAL A 13 -11.76 1.61 -1.26
CA VAL A 13 -11.02 0.93 -2.31
C VAL A 13 -11.14 -0.58 -2.08
N LEU A 14 -11.65 -1.32 -3.07
CA LEU A 14 -11.60 -2.77 -3.02
C LEU A 14 -10.18 -3.26 -3.33
N PRO A 15 -9.71 -4.39 -2.76
CA PRO A 15 -8.37 -4.91 -3.04
C PRO A 15 -8.06 -5.07 -4.53
N VAL A 16 -9.05 -5.48 -5.32
CA VAL A 16 -8.93 -5.70 -6.77
C VAL A 16 -8.77 -4.39 -7.57
N ASP A 17 -9.30 -3.28 -7.05
CA ASP A 17 -9.36 -1.98 -7.71
C ASP A 17 -8.32 -0.98 -7.16
N GLY A 18 -7.50 -1.42 -6.21
CA GLY A 18 -6.55 -0.58 -5.48
C GLY A 18 -5.10 -0.81 -5.88
N ILE A 19 -4.30 0.22 -5.67
CA ILE A 19 -2.84 0.19 -5.71
C ILE A 19 -2.26 0.87 -4.48
N VAL A 20 -1.07 0.43 -4.11
CA VAL A 20 -0.17 1.20 -3.25
C VAL A 20 0.97 1.70 -4.12
N SER A 21 1.18 3.01 -4.15
CA SER A 21 2.24 3.66 -4.93
C SER A 21 3.14 4.50 -4.03
N TRP A 22 4.37 4.75 -4.46
CA TRP A 22 5.34 5.59 -3.74
C TRP A 22 6.37 6.20 -4.71
N THR A 23 7.02 7.27 -4.28
CA THR A 23 8.15 7.88 -5.00
C THR A 23 9.45 7.22 -4.57
N ARG A 24 10.31 6.95 -5.54
CA ARG A 24 11.71 6.54 -5.31
C ARG A 24 12.65 7.35 -6.20
N GLU A 25 13.24 8.40 -5.66
CA GLU A 25 14.10 9.35 -6.38
C GLU A 25 15.18 9.88 -5.44
N ASP A 26 16.37 10.21 -5.96
CA ASP A 26 17.47 10.84 -5.20
C ASP A 26 17.81 10.18 -3.85
N LYS A 27 17.87 8.83 -3.83
CA LYS A 27 18.06 8.00 -2.62
C LYS A 27 17.00 8.21 -1.54
N ARG A 28 15.81 8.67 -1.91
CA ARG A 28 14.66 8.80 -1.04
C ARG A 28 13.56 7.84 -1.45
N LEU A 29 12.79 7.43 -0.46
CA LEU A 29 11.60 6.61 -0.60
C LEU A 29 10.50 7.33 0.18
N GLY A 30 9.39 7.69 -0.45
CA GLY A 30 8.37 8.50 0.24
C GLY A 30 7.06 8.60 -0.55
N ASN A 31 6.19 9.50 -0.11
CA ASN A 31 4.88 9.74 -0.72
C ASN A 31 4.07 8.44 -0.95
N PHE A 32 4.01 7.58 0.07
CA PHE A 32 3.23 6.35 0.00
C PHE A 32 1.74 6.68 -0.06
N LYS A 33 1.05 6.14 -1.05
CA LYS A 33 -0.37 6.40 -1.30
C LYS A 33 -1.10 5.12 -1.64
N LEU A 34 -2.23 4.89 -0.96
CA LEU A 34 -3.20 3.89 -1.35
C LEU A 34 -4.31 4.59 -2.13
N THR A 35 -4.48 4.23 -3.41
CA THR A 35 -5.45 4.86 -4.30
C THR A 35 -6.18 3.83 -5.14
N HIS A 36 -7.32 4.22 -5.73
CA HIS A 36 -7.87 3.46 -6.84
C HIS A 36 -6.89 3.43 -8.00
N LYS A 37 -6.92 2.35 -8.78
CA LYS A 37 -6.30 2.30 -10.11
C LYS A 37 -6.96 3.32 -11.03
N ASP A 38 -6.17 3.91 -11.91
CA ASP A 38 -6.73 4.76 -12.95
C ASP A 38 -7.62 3.95 -13.88
N THR A 39 -8.83 4.45 -14.07
CA THR A 39 -9.86 3.90 -14.96
C THR A 39 -10.53 5.04 -15.70
N PRO A 40 -11.21 4.80 -16.83
CA PRO A 40 -12.00 5.82 -17.49
C PRO A 40 -13.11 6.34 -16.54
N GLY A 41 -12.87 7.48 -15.89
CA GLY A 41 -13.76 8.07 -14.87
C GLY A 41 -13.15 8.23 -13.48
N ASN A 42 -11.97 7.65 -13.21
CA ASN A 42 -11.26 7.82 -11.94
C ASN A 42 -9.79 8.17 -12.19
N LYS A 43 -9.37 9.35 -11.74
CA LYS A 43 -7.97 9.83 -11.77
C LYS A 43 -7.47 10.00 -10.34
N CYS A 44 -7.38 8.89 -9.63
CA CYS A 44 -6.92 8.89 -8.23
C CYS A 44 -5.43 8.60 -8.13
N GLN A 45 -4.80 8.02 -9.16
CA GLN A 45 -3.40 7.62 -9.10
C GLN A 45 -2.48 8.85 -9.12
N PRO A 46 -1.59 9.00 -8.12
CA PRO A 46 -0.61 10.08 -8.11
C PRO A 46 0.52 9.79 -9.12
N GLU A 47 1.32 10.81 -9.46
CA GLU A 47 2.53 10.69 -10.29
C GLU A 47 3.70 10.03 -9.54
N ASN A 48 3.42 8.92 -8.86
CA ASN A 48 4.42 8.09 -8.20
C ASN A 48 5.08 7.16 -9.21
N ASN A 49 6.40 6.99 -9.11
CA ASN A 49 7.18 6.20 -10.07
C ASN A 49 7.29 4.71 -9.71
N ARG A 50 6.74 4.27 -8.58
CA ARG A 50 6.66 2.87 -8.17
C ARG A 50 5.25 2.55 -7.64
N TYR A 51 4.80 1.33 -7.89
CA TYR A 51 3.54 0.82 -7.35
C TYR A 51 3.53 -0.70 -7.21
N ARG A 52 2.61 -1.20 -6.39
CA ARG A 52 2.18 -2.60 -6.32
C ARG A 52 0.66 -2.65 -6.24
N GLU A 53 0.12 -3.74 -6.75
CA GLU A 53 -1.31 -4.00 -6.70
C GLU A 53 -1.77 -4.30 -5.28
N LEU A 54 -2.88 -3.69 -4.86
CA LEU A 54 -3.38 -3.85 -3.49
C LEU A 54 -3.77 -5.30 -3.21
N TYR A 55 -4.41 -5.99 -4.15
CA TYR A 55 -4.75 -7.40 -3.98
C TYR A 55 -3.52 -8.25 -3.66
N THR A 56 -2.37 -8.00 -4.30
CA THR A 56 -1.12 -8.72 -4.02
C THR A 56 -0.65 -8.45 -2.60
N LEU A 57 -0.70 -7.19 -2.16
CA LEU A 57 -0.29 -6.78 -0.82
C LEU A 57 -1.20 -7.32 0.30
N THR A 58 -2.45 -7.68 -0.01
CA THR A 58 -3.35 -8.35 0.94
C THR A 58 -3.08 -9.84 1.10
N LEU A 59 -2.26 -10.45 0.25
CA LEU A 59 -1.82 -11.83 0.40
C LEU A 59 -0.59 -11.88 1.31
N ALA A 60 -0.51 -12.90 2.18
CA ALA A 60 0.60 -13.03 3.14
C ALA A 60 1.98 -12.98 2.46
N HIS A 61 2.14 -13.66 1.31
CA HIS A 61 3.39 -13.64 0.56
C HIS A 61 3.70 -12.23 0.02
N GLY A 62 2.72 -11.54 -0.59
CA GLY A 62 2.93 -10.22 -1.19
C GLY A 62 3.19 -9.14 -0.14
N TYR A 63 2.60 -9.27 1.04
CA TYR A 63 2.92 -8.44 2.20
C TYR A 63 4.37 -8.63 2.67
N LEU A 64 4.83 -9.88 2.81
CA LEU A 64 6.21 -10.18 3.20
C LEU A 64 7.22 -9.70 2.14
N GLU A 65 6.94 -9.90 0.85
CA GLU A 65 7.78 -9.35 -0.22
C GLU A 65 7.88 -7.83 -0.18
N PHE A 66 6.80 -7.14 0.19
CA PHE A 66 6.83 -5.70 0.33
C PHE A 66 7.68 -5.25 1.52
N ILE A 67 7.61 -5.96 2.65
CA ILE A 67 8.53 -5.72 3.79
C ILE A 67 9.98 -5.96 3.37
N SER A 68 10.28 -7.09 2.71
CA SER A 68 11.63 -7.38 2.22
C SER A 68 12.13 -6.28 1.29
N TYR A 69 11.30 -5.81 0.36
CA TYR A 69 11.62 -4.67 -0.49
C TYR A 69 11.99 -3.42 0.32
N LEU A 70 11.26 -3.10 1.40
CA LEU A 70 11.56 -1.94 2.25
C LEU A 70 12.88 -2.12 3.01
N LEU A 71 13.15 -3.33 3.52
CA LEU A 71 14.40 -3.66 4.22
C LEU A 71 15.61 -3.56 3.30
N GLU A 72 15.53 -4.10 2.08
CA GLU A 72 16.59 -3.96 1.07
C GLU A 72 16.88 -2.48 0.77
N ARG A 73 15.84 -1.66 0.61
CA ARG A 73 16.03 -0.22 0.36
C ARG A 73 16.67 0.49 1.54
N TRP A 74 16.39 0.04 2.76
CA TRP A 74 17.06 0.56 3.94
C TRP A 74 18.55 0.18 3.97
N GLU A 75 18.88 -1.06 3.62
CA GLU A 75 20.28 -1.53 3.45
C GLU A 75 21.04 -0.71 2.37
N ASP A 76 20.35 -0.36 1.29
CA ASP A 76 20.86 0.51 0.21
C ASP A 76 21.08 1.99 0.63
N ASN A 77 20.88 2.31 1.91
CA ASN A 77 20.94 3.66 2.49
C ASN A 77 19.92 4.65 1.88
N LEU A 78 18.74 4.17 1.45
CA LEU A 78 17.66 5.08 1.10
C LEU A 78 17.06 5.71 2.37
N VAL A 79 16.79 7.00 2.30
CA VAL A 79 16.10 7.74 3.35
C VAL A 79 14.59 7.60 3.15
N LEU A 80 13.90 7.17 4.20
CA LEU A 80 12.44 7.19 4.24
C LEU A 80 11.96 8.63 4.48
N ASP A 81 11.44 9.26 3.44
CA ASP A 81 10.80 10.56 3.47
C ASP A 81 9.31 10.38 3.81
N ASP A 82 8.76 11.26 4.64
CA ASP A 82 7.38 11.18 5.13
C ASP A 82 6.94 9.80 5.68
N PRO A 83 7.61 9.27 6.73
CA PRO A 83 7.33 7.92 7.27
C PRO A 83 5.88 7.71 7.73
N GLN A 84 5.15 8.80 7.99
CA GLN A 84 3.73 8.74 8.35
C GLN A 84 2.86 8.20 7.21
N THR A 85 3.22 8.47 5.96
CA THR A 85 2.48 7.97 4.78
C THR A 85 2.62 6.45 4.67
N LEU A 86 3.84 5.93 4.82
CA LEU A 86 4.08 4.48 4.87
C LEU A 86 3.33 3.85 6.05
N ARG A 87 3.41 4.45 7.24
CA ARG A 87 2.71 3.96 8.44
C ARG A 87 1.20 3.88 8.21
N LYS A 88 0.60 4.87 7.55
CA LYS A 88 -0.82 4.87 7.22
C LYS A 88 -1.19 3.70 6.31
N VAL A 89 -0.44 3.48 5.24
CA VAL A 89 -0.68 2.37 4.30
C VAL A 89 -0.51 1.02 5.01
N MET A 90 0.58 0.84 5.75
CA MET A 90 0.85 -0.39 6.50
C MET A 90 -0.22 -0.66 7.56
N GLY A 91 -0.75 0.39 8.22
CA GLY A 91 -1.85 0.27 9.17
C GLY A 91 -3.11 -0.32 8.53
N GLN A 92 -3.48 0.16 7.34
CA GLN A 92 -4.65 -0.37 6.61
C GLN A 92 -4.42 -1.82 6.15
N LEU A 93 -3.22 -2.15 5.64
CA LEU A 93 -2.86 -3.51 5.24
C LEU A 93 -2.93 -4.48 6.43
N ASN A 94 -2.35 -4.10 7.57
CA ASN A 94 -2.34 -4.92 8.78
C ASN A 94 -3.75 -5.20 9.31
N LEU A 95 -4.61 -4.17 9.36
CA LEU A 95 -6.00 -4.36 9.78
C LEU A 95 -6.72 -5.34 8.87
N HIS A 96 -6.52 -5.23 7.56
CA HIS A 96 -7.15 -6.14 6.60
C HIS A 96 -6.68 -7.58 6.71
N ILE A 97 -5.37 -7.79 6.80
CA ILE A 97 -4.80 -9.13 6.95
C ILE A 97 -5.24 -9.75 8.28
N HIS A 98 -5.22 -8.98 9.37
CA HIS A 98 -5.61 -9.45 10.69
C HIS A 98 -7.07 -9.91 10.74
N GLU A 99 -7.99 -9.11 10.19
CA GLU A 99 -9.40 -9.52 10.12
C GLU A 99 -9.61 -10.76 9.25
N LYS A 100 -8.89 -10.90 8.12
CA LYS A 100 -8.94 -12.12 7.31
C LYS A 100 -8.49 -13.35 8.08
N LEU A 101 -7.46 -13.22 8.91
CA LEU A 101 -7.00 -14.32 9.76
C LEU A 101 -8.05 -14.70 10.81
N ILE A 102 -8.72 -13.72 11.43
CA ILE A 102 -9.81 -13.98 12.38
C ILE A 102 -10.96 -14.74 11.68
N MET A 103 -11.39 -14.29 10.51
CA MET A 103 -12.47 -14.95 9.75
C MET A 103 -12.14 -16.41 9.42
N LEU A 104 -10.88 -16.72 9.07
CA LEU A 104 -10.44 -18.11 8.82
C LEU A 104 -10.41 -19.00 10.08
N MET A 105 -10.45 -18.42 11.27
CA MET A 105 -10.50 -19.17 12.55
C MET A 105 -11.92 -19.37 13.07
N GLU A 106 -12.88 -18.59 12.56
CA GLU A 106 -14.30 -18.69 12.93
C GLU A 106 -15.08 -19.68 12.04
N ASP A 107 -14.50 -20.07 10.90
CA ASP A 107 -14.95 -21.14 9.99
C ASP A 107 -14.30 -22.50 10.32
#